data_AF-A0A1Z2XUJ2-F1
#
_entry.id   AF-A0A1Z2XUJ2-F1
#
_cell.length_a   1.000
_cell.length_b   1.000
_cell.length_c   1.000
_cell.angle_alpha   90.00
_cell.angle_beta   90.00
_cell.angle_gamma   90.00
#
_symmetry.space_group_name_H-M   'P 1'
#
loop_
_entity.id
_entity.type
_entity.pdbx_description
1 polymer ?
#
loop_
_entity_poly.entity_id
_entity_poly.type
_entity_poly.pdbx_seq_one_letter_code
_entity_poly.pdbx_strand_id
1 'polypeptide(L)'
;MWCCSAQRGTWAIPLSQICRSQVRIANEILMFFRSGKKTAQDVSINEPIDSDKDGNALTLMDTMAVDDTVIDDLDVRMKSEKLYDYLPTLEPRERSVICMRYGLGGRKPLPQREVAGKLGISRSYVSRIEKRALQKLRARFEAGEGEG
;
A
#
# COMPACT_ATOMS: atom_id res chain seq x y z
N MET A 1 1.92 37.60 -61.37
CA MET A 1 3.02 37.37 -62.33
C MET A 1 4.33 37.52 -61.57
N TRP A 2 4.79 36.46 -60.89
CA TRP A 2 6.16 36.35 -60.39
C TRP A 2 6.59 34.90 -60.64
N CYS A 3 7.64 34.78 -61.45
CA CYS A 3 8.11 33.55 -62.05
C CYS A 3 9.15 32.94 -61.11
N CYS A 4 8.92 31.72 -60.63
CA CYS A 4 9.98 30.91 -60.02
C CYS A 4 10.20 29.69 -60.90
N SER A 5 11.19 29.81 -61.79
CA SER A 5 11.73 28.72 -62.58
C SER A 5 12.64 27.85 -61.71
N ALA A 6 12.25 26.60 -61.46
CA ALA A 6 13.15 25.57 -60.95
C ALA A 6 12.83 24.22 -61.59
N GLN A 7 13.84 23.69 -62.27
CA GLN A 7 13.88 22.40 -62.94
C GLN A 7 13.90 21.23 -61.94
N ARG A 8 13.34 20.11 -62.39
CA ARG A 8 13.69 18.71 -62.07
C ARG A 8 13.57 18.26 -60.60
N GLY A 9 12.60 17.37 -60.37
CA GLY A 9 12.51 16.53 -59.18
C GLY A 9 11.15 16.63 -58.51
N THR A 10 10.16 15.90 -59.02
CA THR A 10 8.83 15.80 -58.44
C THR A 10 8.88 15.06 -57.10
N TRP A 11 9.13 15.79 -56.01
CA TRP A 11 8.65 15.40 -54.69
C TRP A 11 7.43 16.28 -54.38
N ALA A 12 6.39 16.12 -55.19
CA ALA A 12 5.08 16.70 -54.91
C ALA A 12 4.49 15.94 -53.72
N ILE A 13 4.88 16.33 -52.51
CA ILE A 13 4.25 15.83 -51.30
C ILE A 13 2.81 16.36 -51.33
N PRO A 14 1.79 15.48 -51.37
CA PRO A 14 0.40 15.92 -51.47
C PRO A 14 0.07 16.83 -50.27
N LEU A 15 -0.73 17.88 -50.47
CA LEU A 15 -1.14 18.79 -49.38
C LEU A 15 -1.73 18.02 -48.18
N SER A 16 -2.33 16.86 -48.40
CA SER A 16 -2.81 15.97 -47.34
C SER A 16 -1.69 15.40 -46.44
N GLN A 17 -0.49 15.18 -46.97
CA GLN A 17 0.67 14.73 -46.21
C GLN A 17 1.35 15.88 -45.46
N ILE A 18 1.35 17.10 -46.02
CA ILE A 18 1.76 18.31 -45.30
C ILE A 18 0.78 18.60 -44.15
N CYS A 19 -0.52 18.62 -44.40
CA CYS A 19 -1.54 18.80 -43.35
C CYS A 19 -1.46 17.71 -42.27
N ARG A 20 -1.26 16.43 -42.63
CA ARG A 20 -1.06 15.36 -41.65
C ARG A 20 0.19 15.57 -40.78
N SER A 21 1.29 16.02 -41.38
CA SER A 21 2.52 16.31 -40.62
C SER A 21 2.35 17.51 -39.68
N GLN A 22 1.69 18.59 -40.13
CA GLN A 22 1.43 19.76 -39.28
C GLN A 22 0.47 19.45 -38.13
N VAL A 23 -0.57 18.65 -38.38
CA VAL A 23 -1.50 18.18 -37.33
C VAL A 23 -0.76 17.30 -36.31
N ARG A 24 0.17 16.44 -36.76
CA ARG A 24 0.98 15.61 -35.86
C ARG A 24 1.90 16.46 -34.98
N ILE A 25 2.63 17.41 -35.57
CA ILE A 25 3.56 18.28 -34.84
C ILE A 25 2.79 19.12 -33.80
N ALA A 26 1.65 19.69 -34.17
CA ALA A 26 0.81 20.43 -33.23
C ALA A 26 0.30 19.56 -32.08
N ASN A 27 -0.07 18.30 -32.36
CA ASN A 27 -0.53 17.36 -31.34
C ASN A 27 0.60 16.94 -30.38
N GLU A 28 1.82 16.74 -30.88
CA GLU A 28 3.01 16.46 -30.04
C GLU A 28 3.36 17.62 -29.12
N ILE A 29 3.31 18.87 -29.62
CA ILE A 29 3.53 20.08 -28.81
C ILE A 29 2.46 20.19 -27.71
N LEU A 30 1.18 19.92 -28.04
CA LEU A 30 0.10 19.90 -27.06
C LEU A 30 0.28 18.79 -26.02
N MET A 31 0.77 17.62 -26.42
CA MET A 31 1.08 16.53 -25.48
C MET A 31 2.26 16.90 -24.57
N PHE A 32 3.30 17.56 -25.09
CA PHE A 32 4.42 18.07 -24.30
C PHE A 32 3.92 19.06 -23.22
N PHE A 33 3.14 20.07 -23.57
CA PHE A 33 2.58 21.02 -22.57
C PHE A 33 1.60 20.36 -21.60
N ARG A 34 0.80 19.37 -22.04
CA ARG A 34 -0.07 18.59 -21.13
C ARG A 34 0.72 17.75 -20.15
N SER A 35 1.86 17.20 -20.57
CA SER A 35 2.76 16.45 -19.68
C SER A 35 3.48 17.37 -18.71
N GLY A 36 3.94 18.55 -19.14
CA GLY A 36 4.60 19.53 -18.29
C GLY A 36 3.68 20.16 -17.24
N LYS A 37 2.38 20.29 -17.51
CA LYS A 37 1.40 20.74 -16.50
C LYS A 37 1.27 19.78 -15.31
N LYS A 38 1.61 18.49 -15.48
CA LYS A 38 1.55 17.51 -14.38
C LYS A 38 2.66 17.72 -13.36
N THR A 39 3.80 18.27 -13.77
CA THR A 39 4.97 18.52 -12.93
C THR A 39 5.19 20.01 -12.62
N ALA A 40 4.41 20.91 -13.24
CA ALA A 40 4.50 22.36 -13.01
C ALA A 40 4.07 22.82 -11.60
N GLN A 41 3.57 21.90 -10.76
CA GLN A 41 3.21 22.14 -9.36
C GLN A 41 4.10 21.32 -8.41
N ASP A 42 5.13 20.66 -8.92
CA ASP A 42 6.07 19.91 -8.08
C ASP A 42 6.99 20.92 -7.38
N VAL A 43 6.76 21.11 -6.08
CA VAL A 43 7.62 21.92 -5.20
C VAL A 43 8.57 21.01 -4.44
N SER A 44 9.80 21.49 -4.19
CA SER A 44 10.76 20.74 -3.39
C SER A 44 10.33 20.74 -1.93
N ILE A 45 10.37 19.58 -1.27
CA ILE A 45 10.01 19.44 0.15
C ILE A 45 10.96 20.23 1.06
N ASN A 46 12.18 20.50 0.60
CA ASN A 46 13.19 21.29 1.30
C ASN A 46 13.09 22.81 1.02
N GLU A 47 12.12 23.24 0.22
CA GLU A 47 11.94 24.65 -0.10
C GLU A 47 11.31 25.38 1.09
N PRO A 48 11.87 26.52 1.53
CA PRO A 48 11.30 27.30 2.63
C PRO A 48 9.97 27.92 2.20
N ILE A 49 8.92 27.66 2.98
CA ILE A 49 7.55 28.15 2.74
C ILE A 49 7.32 29.46 3.48
N ASP A 50 7.81 29.57 4.71
CA ASP A 50 7.59 30.72 5.59
C ASP A 50 8.76 30.92 6.56
N SER A 51 8.79 32.02 7.30
CA SER A 51 9.78 32.27 8.36
C SER A 51 9.10 32.30 9.73
N ASP A 52 9.63 31.54 10.68
CA ASP A 52 9.15 31.60 12.07
C ASP A 52 9.49 32.97 12.71
N LYS A 53 8.90 33.27 13.87
CA LYS A 53 9.09 34.52 14.62
C LYS A 53 10.55 34.81 14.98
N ASP A 54 11.38 33.77 15.03
CA ASP A 54 12.82 33.84 15.29
C ASP A 54 13.69 33.91 14.00
N GLY A 55 13.07 34.01 12.81
CA GLY A 55 13.76 34.18 11.52
C GLY A 55 14.29 32.88 10.90
N ASN A 56 13.96 31.72 11.46
CA ASN A 56 14.30 30.43 10.87
C ASN A 56 13.35 30.11 9.72
N ALA A 57 13.92 29.64 8.60
CA ALA A 57 13.15 29.27 7.42
C ALA A 57 12.43 27.94 7.67
N LEU A 58 11.10 27.96 7.65
CA LEU A 58 10.23 26.80 7.82
C LEU A 58 10.07 26.09 6.48
N THR A 59 10.45 24.81 6.42
CA THR A 59 10.31 24.00 5.20
C THR A 59 8.99 23.24 5.20
N LEU A 60 8.57 22.72 4.04
CA LEU A 60 7.41 21.83 3.96
C LEU A 60 7.59 20.62 4.89
N MET A 61 8.80 20.08 4.96
CA MET A 61 9.14 18.91 5.79
C MET A 61 8.82 19.12 7.28
N ASP A 62 8.99 20.34 7.79
CA ASP A 62 8.75 20.68 9.20
C ASP A 62 7.25 20.77 9.56
N THR A 63 6.39 20.92 8.56
CA THR A 63 4.92 21.04 8.73
C THR A 63 4.16 19.76 8.40
N MET A 64 4.84 18.78 7.79
CA MET A 64 4.25 17.50 7.46
C MET A 64 4.16 16.63 8.71
N ALA A 65 2.94 16.48 9.25
CA ALA A 65 2.67 15.50 10.29
C ALA A 65 2.84 14.08 9.71
N VAL A 66 3.70 13.28 10.33
CA VAL A 66 3.74 11.84 10.12
C VAL A 66 2.69 11.23 11.04
N ASP A 67 1.89 10.28 10.56
CA ASP A 67 1.08 9.46 11.46
C ASP A 67 2.06 8.72 12.38
N ASP A 68 2.13 9.15 13.65
CA ASP A 68 2.99 8.57 14.69
C ASP A 68 2.54 7.14 15.02
N THR A 69 2.84 6.22 14.10
CA THR A 69 2.54 4.79 14.15
C THR A 69 3.46 4.02 15.08
N VAL A 70 4.51 4.66 15.61
CA VAL A 70 5.51 4.03 16.48
C VAL A 70 4.86 3.44 17.74
N ILE A 71 3.88 4.13 18.33
CA ILE A 71 3.17 3.66 19.51
C ILE A 71 2.32 2.44 19.16
N ASP A 72 1.58 2.49 18.05
CA ASP A 72 0.72 1.39 17.60
C ASP A 72 1.54 0.15 17.24
N ASP A 73 2.70 0.32 16.59
CA ASP A 73 3.62 -0.77 16.24
C ASP A 73 4.20 -1.45 17.48
N LEU A 74 4.57 -0.66 18.51
CA LEU A 74 5.02 -1.17 19.80
C LEU A 74 3.91 -1.96 20.50
N ASP A 75 2.69 -1.42 20.51
CA ASP A 75 1.51 -2.04 21.08
C ASP A 75 1.21 -3.40 20.42
N VAL A 76 1.24 -3.46 19.09
CA VAL A 76 1.03 -4.69 18.32
C VAL A 76 2.10 -5.71 18.64
N ARG A 77 3.36 -5.30 18.76
CA ARG A 77 4.47 -6.19 19.10
C ARG A 77 4.31 -6.77 20.51
N MET A 78 4.03 -5.94 21.50
CA MET A 78 3.83 -6.38 22.89
C MET A 78 2.63 -7.33 23.01
N LYS A 79 1.50 -7.01 22.36
CA LYS A 79 0.31 -7.88 22.31
C LYS A 79 0.60 -9.21 21.63
N SER A 80 1.43 -9.20 20.59
CA SER A 80 1.86 -10.40 19.87
C SER A 80 2.72 -11.31 20.74
N GLU A 81 3.69 -10.75 21.49
CA GLU A 81 4.53 -11.50 22.43
C GLU A 81 3.67 -12.18 23.52
N LYS A 82 2.76 -11.43 24.16
CA LYS A 82 1.80 -11.98 25.13
C LYS A 82 0.96 -13.12 24.55
N LEU A 83 0.50 -12.98 23.30
CA LEU A 83 -0.27 -14.03 22.63
C LEU A 83 0.54 -15.33 22.52
N TYR A 84 1.83 -15.24 22.15
CA TYR A 84 2.72 -16.41 22.04
C TYR A 84 2.93 -17.10 23.40
N ASP A 85 2.98 -16.34 24.49
CA ASP A 85 3.08 -16.88 25.86
C ASP A 85 1.81 -17.61 26.31
N TYR A 86 0.64 -17.23 25.78
CA TYR A 86 -0.64 -17.88 26.10
C TYR A 86 -0.96 -19.09 25.21
N LEU A 87 -0.38 -19.20 24.01
CA LEU A 87 -0.57 -20.37 23.14
C LEU A 87 -0.31 -21.74 23.81
N PRO A 88 0.65 -21.93 24.73
CA PRO A 88 0.88 -23.20 25.43
C PRO A 88 -0.25 -23.61 26.36
N THR A 89 -1.11 -22.67 26.76
CA THR A 89 -2.25 -22.96 27.65
C THR A 89 -3.41 -23.65 26.92
N LEU A 90 -3.42 -23.58 25.58
CA LEU A 90 -4.37 -24.30 24.74
C LEU A 90 -4.03 -25.78 24.66
N GLU A 91 -5.05 -26.62 24.51
CA GLU A 91 -4.81 -28.03 24.23
C GLU A 91 -4.05 -28.20 22.90
N PRO A 92 -3.23 -29.26 22.74
CA PRO A 92 -2.44 -29.47 21.53
C PRO A 92 -3.28 -29.42 20.24
N ARG A 93 -4.51 -29.92 20.30
CA ARG A 93 -5.45 -29.92 19.18
C ARG A 93 -6.03 -28.54 18.89
N GLU A 94 -6.36 -27.77 19.92
CA GLU A 94 -6.81 -26.37 19.82
C GLU A 94 -5.70 -25.49 19.23
N ARG A 95 -4.48 -25.60 19.78
CA ARG A 95 -3.29 -24.90 19.31
C ARG A 95 -3.03 -25.18 17.84
N SER A 96 -3.09 -26.45 17.42
CA SER A 96 -2.88 -26.83 16.02
C SER A 96 -3.89 -26.17 15.08
N VAL A 97 -5.17 -26.14 15.46
CA VAL A 97 -6.22 -25.46 14.68
C VAL A 97 -5.94 -23.96 14.58
N ILE A 98 -5.66 -23.29 15.71
CA ILE A 98 -5.43 -21.84 15.76
C ILE A 98 -4.16 -21.46 14.97
N CYS A 99 -3.05 -22.18 15.15
CA CYS A 99 -1.82 -21.91 14.39
C CYS A 99 -2.03 -22.05 12.87
N MET A 100 -2.80 -23.05 12.42
CA MET A 100 -3.11 -23.21 11.00
C MET A 100 -4.10 -22.15 10.49
N ARG A 101 -5.11 -21.77 11.28
CA ARG A 101 -6.13 -20.79 10.89
C ARG A 101 -5.54 -19.39 10.70
N TYR A 102 -4.67 -18.97 11.62
CA TYR A 102 -4.13 -17.62 11.65
C TYR A 102 -2.68 -17.52 11.18
N GLY A 103 -2.04 -18.63 10.82
CA GLY A 103 -0.67 -18.62 10.30
C GLY A 103 0.41 -18.39 11.36
N LEU A 104 0.11 -18.67 12.64
CA LEU A 104 1.06 -18.47 13.73
C LEU A 104 2.29 -19.40 13.58
N GLY A 105 3.48 -18.88 13.88
CA GLY A 105 4.74 -19.62 13.72
C GLY A 105 5.23 -19.73 12.26
N GLY A 106 5.02 -18.68 11.46
CA GLY A 106 5.55 -18.60 10.09
C GLY A 106 4.79 -19.44 9.04
N ARG A 107 3.53 -19.82 9.34
CA ARG A 107 2.70 -20.59 8.43
C ARG A 107 1.76 -19.66 7.65
N LYS A 108 1.32 -20.06 6.47
CA LYS A 108 0.26 -19.35 5.77
C LYS A 108 -1.09 -19.58 6.49
N PRO A 109 -1.91 -18.54 6.73
CA PRO A 109 -3.26 -18.71 7.28
C PRO A 109 -4.14 -19.53 6.32
N LEU A 110 -4.93 -20.44 6.88
CA LEU A 110 -5.79 -21.36 6.13
C LEU A 110 -7.28 -21.17 6.47
N PRO A 111 -8.18 -21.28 5.49
CA PRO A 111 -9.62 -21.27 5.74
C PRO A 111 -10.08 -22.53 6.49
N GLN A 112 -11.20 -22.44 7.24
CA GLN A 112 -11.72 -23.56 8.04
C GLN A 112 -11.89 -24.85 7.24
N ARG A 113 -12.30 -24.77 5.97
CA ARG A 113 -12.49 -25.92 5.09
C ARG A 113 -11.18 -26.67 4.83
N GLU A 114 -10.09 -25.94 4.64
CA GLU A 114 -8.77 -26.54 4.40
C GLU A 114 -8.18 -27.12 5.68
N VAL A 115 -8.36 -26.43 6.81
CA VAL A 115 -7.97 -26.94 8.13
C VAL A 115 -8.73 -28.23 8.47
N ALA A 116 -10.04 -28.26 8.18
CA ALA A 116 -10.89 -29.45 8.30
C ALA A 116 -10.37 -30.62 7.45
N GLY A 117 -10.03 -30.36 6.19
CA GLY A 117 -9.43 -31.35 5.29
C GLY A 117 -8.10 -31.91 5.80
N LYS A 118 -7.21 -31.06 6.32
CA LYS A 118 -5.92 -31.49 6.88
C LYS A 118 -6.05 -32.32 8.15
N LEU A 119 -7.05 -32.02 8.98
CA LEU A 119 -7.27 -32.68 10.27
C LEU A 119 -8.25 -33.86 10.20
N GLY A 120 -8.84 -34.14 9.03
CA GLY A 120 -9.82 -35.23 8.85
C GLY A 120 -11.10 -35.05 9.67
N ILE A 121 -11.51 -33.81 9.93
CA ILE A 121 -12.70 -33.48 10.74
C ILE A 121 -13.67 -32.58 9.99
N SER A 122 -14.92 -32.50 10.44
CA SER A 122 -15.90 -31.64 9.80
C SER A 122 -15.57 -30.15 10.02
N ARG A 123 -15.95 -29.30 9.04
CA ARG A 123 -15.87 -27.83 9.16
C ARG A 123 -16.56 -27.32 10.44
N SER A 124 -17.72 -27.88 10.79
CA SER A 124 -18.47 -27.51 11.99
C SER A 124 -17.68 -27.82 13.26
N TYR A 125 -16.99 -28.96 13.30
CA TYR A 125 -16.15 -29.33 14.44
C TYR A 125 -14.94 -28.39 14.59
N VAL A 126 -14.29 -28.00 13.47
CA VAL A 126 -13.24 -26.96 13.49
C VAL A 126 -13.76 -25.64 14.07
N SER A 127 -14.94 -25.19 13.64
CA SER A 127 -15.56 -23.96 14.15
C SER A 127 -15.80 -24.02 15.66
N ARG A 128 -16.27 -25.16 16.19
CA ARG A 128 -16.44 -25.35 17.64
C ARG A 128 -15.10 -25.28 18.39
N ILE A 129 -14.05 -25.91 17.87
CA ILE A 129 -12.70 -25.87 18.45
C ILE A 129 -12.15 -24.44 18.45
N GLU A 130 -12.25 -23.75 17.31
CA GLU A 130 -11.83 -22.36 17.15
C GLU A 130 -12.52 -21.45 18.17
N LYS A 131 -13.84 -21.56 18.31
CA LYS A 131 -14.60 -20.75 19.27
C LYS A 131 -14.14 -20.98 20.72
N ARG A 132 -13.91 -22.23 21.12
CA ARG A 132 -13.44 -22.55 22.49
C ARG A 132 -12.03 -22.03 22.73
N ALA A 133 -11.13 -22.23 21.77
CA ALA A 133 -9.75 -21.77 21.88
C ALA A 133 -9.68 -20.25 21.98
N LEU A 134 -10.46 -19.52 21.17
CA LEU A 134 -10.56 -18.06 21.25
C LEU A 134 -11.13 -17.58 22.58
N GLN A 135 -12.13 -18.26 23.15
CA GLN A 135 -12.65 -17.95 24.48
C GLN A 135 -11.59 -18.11 25.57
N LYS A 136 -10.81 -19.20 25.53
CA LYS A 136 -9.70 -19.44 26.48
C LYS A 136 -8.62 -18.36 26.36
N LEU A 137 -8.19 -18.04 25.14
CA LEU A 137 -7.19 -16.99 24.89
C LEU A 137 -7.69 -15.63 25.36
N ARG A 138 -8.95 -15.28 25.07
CA ARG A 138 -9.56 -14.01 25.50
C ARG A 138 -9.60 -13.89 27.02
N ALA A 139 -10.04 -14.93 27.73
CA ALA A 139 -10.08 -14.92 29.19
C ALA A 139 -8.69 -14.73 29.81
N ARG A 140 -7.64 -15.29 29.20
CA ARG A 140 -6.24 -15.07 29.63
C ARG A 140 -5.75 -13.66 29.33
N PHE A 141 -6.15 -13.11 28.18
CA PHE A 141 -5.77 -11.76 27.79
C PHE A 141 -6.38 -10.71 28.73
N GLU A 142 -7.69 -10.83 29.01
CA GLU A 142 -8.41 -9.94 29.95
C GLU A 142 -7.89 -10.09 31.39
N ALA A 143 -7.51 -11.30 31.82
CA ALA A 143 -6.91 -11.51 33.14
C ALA A 143 -5.52 -10.87 33.29
N GLY A 144 -4.75 -10.76 32.20
CA GLY A 144 -3.42 -10.15 32.19
C GLY A 144 -3.41 -8.61 32.05
N GLU A 145 -4.56 -7.98 31.82
CA GLU A 145 -4.70 -6.51 31.80
C GLU A 145 -5.02 -5.92 33.19
N GLY A 146 -5.31 -6.77 34.18
CA GLY A 146 -5.63 -6.34 35.56
C GLY A 146 -4.41 -6.11 36.48
N GLU A 147 -3.20 -6.39 36.01
CA GLU A 147 -1.94 -6.09 36.71
C GLU A 147 -1.19 -5.00 35.93
N GLY A 148 -1.64 -3.75 36.10
CA GLY A 148 -1.05 -2.55 35.49
C GLY A 148 -1.56 -1.29 36.16
#